data_AF-A0A8G1X0F5-F1
#
_entry.id   AF-A0A8G1X0F5-F1
#
_cell.length_a   1.000
_cell.length_b   1.000
_cell.length_c   1.000
_cell.angle_alpha   90.00
_cell.angle_beta   90.00
_cell.angle_gamma   90.00
#
_symmetry.space_group_name_H-M   'P 1'
#
loop_
_entity.id
_entity.type
_entity.pdbx_description
1 polymer ?
#
loop_
_entity_poly.entity_id
_entity_poly.type
_entity_poly.pdbx_seq_one_letter_code
_entity_poly.pdbx_strand_id
1 'polypeptide(L)'
;MTEATQLAELPPAETALQVYSKPGGLDPWLDKIRAEVTGHVPDLKTKKGRDAIASLAFKVRKVKTALDGVGKEQVDRLKDIPKKIDAERKRMRDVLDALADEVRAPLDQRAQAERDAAARREAVALAAAETARLEAELADQRRIAAEKQAEIDRAAAAERERLAAEQAERDRVQAAEDARHAEIKRQADAKAAEEAEIRRREEDKAHKASINRAALDAFVAGGVPEDCAKQAVTLIAKGLIPNIRITY
;
A
#
# COMPACT_ATOMS: atom_id res chain seq x y z
N MET A 1 42.07 66.91 50.38
CA MET A 1 42.34 68.27 50.87
C MET A 1 41.16 69.15 50.51
N THR A 2 40.20 69.32 51.41
CA THR A 2 39.20 70.40 51.35
C THR A 2 38.77 70.70 52.77
N GLU A 3 39.17 71.88 53.23
CA GLU A 3 38.98 72.46 54.56
C GLU A 3 37.52 72.37 55.03
N ALA A 4 37.20 71.33 55.79
CA ALA A 4 35.95 71.25 56.54
C ALA A 4 36.06 72.14 57.79
N THR A 5 36.01 73.45 57.52
CA THR A 5 35.32 74.51 58.25
C THR A 5 35.45 74.51 59.78
N GLN A 6 36.21 75.49 60.27
CA GLN A 6 36.60 75.82 61.66
C GLN A 6 35.49 75.92 62.74
N LEU A 7 34.26 75.41 62.52
CA LEU A 7 33.16 75.42 63.50
C LEU A 7 32.85 74.05 64.14
N ALA A 8 33.18 72.94 63.47
CA ALA A 8 33.12 71.57 63.98
C ALA A 8 33.57 70.59 62.87
N GLU A 9 34.42 69.62 63.21
CA GLU A 9 34.76 68.50 62.31
C GLU A 9 33.52 67.65 62.03
N LEU A 10 33.21 67.39 60.77
CA LEU A 10 32.10 66.50 60.38
C LEU A 10 32.32 65.07 60.92
N PRO A 11 31.26 64.29 61.19
CA PRO A 11 31.41 62.90 61.60
C PRO A 11 32.23 62.13 60.55
N PRO A 12 33.26 61.37 60.94
CA PRO A 12 34.06 60.56 60.03
C PRO A 12 33.19 59.61 59.20
N ALA A 13 33.55 59.39 57.94
CA ALA A 13 32.78 58.54 57.03
C ALA A 13 32.56 57.10 57.55
N GLU A 14 33.47 56.61 58.39
CA GLU A 14 33.41 55.29 59.04
C GLU A 14 32.42 55.22 60.20
N THR A 15 32.16 56.33 60.89
CA THR A 15 31.21 56.40 62.03
C THR A 15 29.89 57.06 61.66
N ALA A 16 29.81 57.69 60.48
CA ALA A 16 28.62 58.38 59.98
C ALA A 16 27.36 57.49 60.00
N LEU A 17 27.43 56.23 59.58
CA LEU A 17 26.27 55.34 59.64
C LEU A 17 25.74 55.18 61.08
N GLN A 18 26.62 55.00 62.05
CA GLN A 18 26.25 54.83 63.46
C GLN A 18 25.73 56.12 64.08
N VAL A 19 26.29 57.26 63.68
CA VAL A 19 25.88 58.60 64.13
C VAL A 19 24.48 58.94 63.63
N TYR A 20 24.18 58.70 62.35
CA TYR A 20 22.87 59.05 61.76
C TYR A 20 21.76 58.05 62.07
N SER A 21 22.12 56.85 62.53
CA SER A 21 21.15 55.79 62.89
C SER A 21 20.69 55.85 64.35
N LYS A 22 21.35 56.66 65.20
CA LYS A 22 21.01 56.81 66.62
C LYS A 22 20.11 58.03 66.85
N PRO A 23 19.04 57.92 67.67
CA PRO A 23 18.33 59.09 68.16
C PRO A 23 19.32 60.04 68.87
N GLY A 24 19.38 61.30 68.43
CA GLY A 24 20.33 62.29 68.98
C GLY A 24 21.80 62.04 68.65
N GLY A 25 22.13 61.16 67.68
CA GLY A 25 23.53 60.83 67.40
C GLY A 25 24.37 62.00 66.89
N LEU A 26 23.73 63.03 66.32
CA LEU A 26 24.37 64.27 65.88
C LEU A 26 24.55 65.31 67.01
N ASP A 27 23.97 65.09 68.19
CA ASP A 27 23.98 66.05 69.30
C ASP A 27 25.39 66.52 69.67
N PRO A 28 26.44 65.67 69.73
CA PRO A 28 27.81 66.12 70.00
C PRO A 28 28.37 67.12 68.97
N TRP A 29 27.92 67.05 67.72
CA TRP A 29 28.31 67.98 66.66
C TRP A 29 27.47 69.25 66.70
N LEU A 30 26.17 69.12 66.97
CA LEU A 30 25.25 70.26 67.11
C LEU A 30 25.60 71.10 68.35
N ASP A 31 26.02 70.47 69.45
CA ASP A 31 26.43 71.14 70.69
C ASP A 31 27.74 71.91 70.53
N LYS A 32 28.71 71.37 69.78
CA LYS A 32 29.94 72.09 69.42
C LYS A 32 29.63 73.33 68.58
N ILE A 33 28.79 73.19 67.55
CA ILE A 33 28.33 74.32 66.72
C ILE A 33 27.60 75.36 67.58
N ARG A 34 26.73 74.92 68.51
CA ARG A 34 25.99 75.81 69.41
C ARG A 34 26.93 76.55 70.37
N ALA A 35 27.91 75.86 70.94
CA ALA A 35 28.90 76.47 71.85
C ALA A 35 29.71 77.55 71.13
N GLU A 36 30.16 77.29 69.89
CA GLU A 36 30.92 78.27 69.11
C GLU A 36 30.06 79.46 68.66
N VAL A 37 28.79 79.23 68.32
CA VAL A 37 27.84 80.31 68.01
C VAL A 37 27.53 81.17 69.25
N THR A 38 27.39 80.56 70.43
CA THR A 38 27.06 81.25 71.69
C THR A 38 28.25 82.01 72.27
N GLY A 39 29.47 81.53 72.02
CA GLY A 39 30.70 82.21 72.42
C GLY A 39 30.98 83.52 71.66
N HIS A 40 30.28 83.77 70.56
CA HIS A 40 30.40 85.02 69.81
C HIS A 40 29.55 86.13 70.46
N VAL A 41 30.20 87.15 71.04
CA VAL A 41 29.50 88.34 71.58
C VAL A 41 28.97 89.20 70.41
N PRO A 42 27.65 89.29 70.18
CA PRO A 42 27.12 89.96 69.00
C PRO A 42 27.21 91.49 69.13
N ASP A 43 27.88 92.15 68.18
CA ASP A 43 27.88 93.61 68.05
C ASP A 43 26.98 94.05 66.89
N LEU A 44 25.83 94.64 67.22
CA LEU A 44 24.87 95.16 66.24
C LEU A 44 25.13 96.62 65.83
N LYS A 45 25.99 97.33 66.58
CA LYS A 45 26.20 98.76 66.43
C LYS A 45 27.16 99.06 65.28
N THR A 46 28.17 98.22 65.08
CA THR A 46 29.16 98.41 63.99
C THR A 46 28.82 97.59 62.74
N LYS A 47 29.20 98.09 61.55
CA LYS A 47 29.10 97.33 60.30
C LYS A 47 29.90 96.02 60.38
N LYS A 48 31.10 96.06 60.96
CA LYS A 48 31.99 94.91 61.14
C LYS A 48 31.34 93.82 62.03
N GLY A 49 30.65 94.22 63.09
CA GLY A 49 29.92 93.29 63.95
C GLY A 49 28.75 92.61 63.24
N ARG A 50 27.94 93.37 62.48
CA ARG A 50 26.85 92.80 61.65
C ARG A 50 27.37 91.85 60.56
N ASP A 51 28.48 92.19 59.91
CA ASP A 51 29.12 91.33 58.90
C ASP A 51 29.67 90.04 59.52
N ALA A 52 30.21 90.09 60.76
CA ALA A 52 30.66 88.92 61.50
C ALA A 52 29.51 87.97 61.86
N ILE A 53 28.36 88.51 62.29
CA ILE A 53 27.13 87.74 62.56
C ILE A 53 26.64 87.06 61.27
N ALA A 54 26.62 87.78 60.14
CA ALA A 54 26.21 87.23 58.86
C ALA A 54 27.15 86.10 58.39
N SER A 55 28.46 86.26 58.59
CA SER A 55 29.48 85.25 58.27
C SER A 55 29.32 83.99 59.13
N LEU A 56 29.08 84.15 60.44
CA LEU A 56 28.83 83.03 61.35
C LEU A 56 27.55 82.27 60.97
N ALA A 57 26.46 82.98 60.66
CA ALA A 57 25.23 82.38 60.17
C ALA A 57 25.44 81.62 58.83
N PHE A 58 26.28 82.15 57.93
CA PHE A 58 26.64 81.47 56.69
C PHE A 58 27.43 80.18 56.94
N LYS A 59 28.38 80.18 57.88
CA LYS A 59 29.11 78.97 58.29
C LYS A 59 28.18 77.91 58.86
N VAL A 60 27.22 78.28 59.72
CA VAL A 60 26.20 77.35 60.24
C VAL A 60 25.38 76.74 59.11
N ARG A 61 24.93 77.53 58.12
CA ARG A 61 24.22 77.02 56.93
C ARG A 61 25.09 76.04 56.12
N LYS A 62 26.38 76.33 55.96
CA LYS A 62 27.32 75.46 55.24
C LYS A 62 27.51 74.12 55.95
N VAL A 63 27.66 74.13 57.27
CA VAL A 63 27.79 72.89 58.07
C VAL A 63 26.48 72.07 58.04
N LYS A 64 25.31 72.73 58.12
CA LYS A 64 24.01 72.05 57.91
C LYS A 64 23.97 71.29 56.58
N THR A 65 24.30 71.96 55.47
CA THR A 65 24.30 71.34 54.14
C THR A 65 25.28 70.17 54.06
N ALA A 66 26.44 70.28 54.69
CA ALA A 66 27.42 69.19 54.73
C ALA A 66 26.90 67.98 55.55
N LEU A 67 26.30 68.21 56.71
CA LEU A 67 25.68 67.15 57.51
C LEU A 67 24.50 66.48 56.77
N ASP A 68 23.67 67.24 56.07
CA ASP A 68 22.59 66.67 55.24
C ASP A 68 23.14 65.80 54.10
N GLY A 69 24.20 66.26 53.43
CA GLY A 69 24.88 65.52 52.37
C GLY A 69 25.45 64.18 52.84
N VAL A 70 26.11 64.14 54.00
CA VAL A 70 26.64 62.90 54.59
C VAL A 70 25.50 61.92 54.91
N GLY A 71 24.40 62.38 55.49
CA GLY A 71 23.23 61.53 55.77
C GLY A 71 22.62 60.94 54.49
N LYS A 72 22.49 61.76 53.45
CA LYS A 72 21.99 61.32 52.14
C LYS A 72 22.89 60.25 51.50
N GLU A 73 24.20 60.44 51.52
CA GLU A 73 25.15 59.46 50.98
C GLU A 73 25.06 58.11 51.71
N GLN A 74 24.86 58.11 53.03
CA GLN A 74 24.65 56.87 53.79
C GLN A 74 23.35 56.16 53.39
N VAL A 75 22.26 56.90 53.21
CA VAL A 75 20.99 56.33 52.72
C VAL A 75 21.14 55.75 51.31
N ASP A 76 21.86 56.45 50.42
CA ASP A 76 22.09 55.98 49.05
C ASP A 76 22.97 54.72 49.03
N ARG A 77 24.06 54.67 49.81
CA ARG A 77 24.87 53.46 50.01
C ARG A 77 24.05 52.30 50.55
N LEU A 78 23.24 52.54 51.58
CA LEU A 78 22.40 51.50 52.18
C LEU A 78 21.35 50.96 51.19
N LYS A 79 20.77 51.81 50.33
CA LYS A 79 19.81 51.39 49.30
C LYS A 79 20.47 50.66 48.13
N ASP A 80 21.74 50.93 47.86
CA ASP A 80 22.50 50.24 46.82
C ASP A 80 22.76 48.76 47.17
N ILE A 81 22.89 48.44 48.46
CA ILE A 81 23.11 47.07 48.93
C ILE A 81 21.94 46.14 48.55
N PRO A 82 20.66 46.41 48.91
CA PRO A 82 19.52 45.62 48.47
C PRO A 82 19.41 45.51 46.95
N LYS A 83 19.66 46.60 46.20
CA LYS A 83 19.63 46.57 44.73
C LYS A 83 20.61 45.57 44.16
N LYS A 84 21.85 45.55 44.66
CA LYS A 84 22.89 44.60 44.26
C LYS A 84 22.54 43.17 44.66
N ILE A 85 22.00 42.98 45.87
CA ILE A 85 21.54 41.67 46.35
C ILE A 85 20.43 41.13 45.44
N ASP A 86 19.42 41.93 45.12
CA ASP A 86 18.31 41.47 44.27
C ASP A 86 18.75 41.20 42.83
N ALA A 87 19.68 42.00 42.29
CA ALA A 87 20.29 41.74 40.99
C ALA A 87 21.04 40.39 40.98
N GLU A 88 21.88 40.13 41.99
CA GLU A 88 22.62 38.86 42.08
C GLU A 88 21.68 37.68 42.34
N ARG A 89 20.65 37.85 43.18
CA ARG A 89 19.62 36.84 43.40
C ARG A 89 18.87 36.48 42.12
N LYS A 90 18.59 37.47 41.26
CA LYS A 90 17.99 37.23 39.94
C LYS A 90 18.94 36.45 39.06
N ARG A 91 20.18 36.92 38.90
CA ARG A 91 21.22 36.25 38.12
C ARG A 91 21.41 34.79 38.55
N MET A 92 21.49 34.55 39.86
CA MET A 92 21.60 33.21 40.43
C MET A 92 20.43 32.32 40.02
N ARG A 93 19.18 32.80 40.11
CA ARG A 93 18.01 32.02 39.66
C ARG A 93 18.08 31.71 38.17
N ASP A 94 18.30 32.72 37.34
CA ASP A 94 18.35 32.56 35.88
C ASP A 94 19.44 31.54 35.48
N VAL A 95 20.60 31.56 36.14
CA VAL A 95 21.69 30.59 35.91
C VAL A 95 21.32 29.18 36.38
N LEU A 96 20.72 29.04 37.56
CA LEU A 96 20.34 27.74 38.09
C LEU A 96 19.19 27.10 37.31
N ASP A 97 18.22 27.89 36.86
CA ASP A 97 17.13 27.41 36.01
C ASP A 97 17.67 26.93 34.65
N ALA A 98 18.55 27.71 34.01
CA ALA A 98 19.20 27.29 32.76
C ALA A 98 20.05 26.02 32.92
N LEU A 99 20.77 25.88 34.05
CA LEU A 99 21.54 24.68 34.36
C LEU A 99 20.62 23.47 34.60
N ALA A 100 19.48 23.67 35.26
CA ALA A 100 18.50 22.61 35.47
C ALA A 100 17.92 22.11 34.13
N ASP A 101 17.61 23.03 33.21
CA ASP A 101 17.15 22.70 31.87
C ASP A 101 18.23 21.93 31.07
N GLU A 102 19.48 22.37 31.13
CA GLU A 102 20.61 21.68 30.47
C GLU A 102 20.82 20.26 31.02
N VAL A 103 20.76 20.09 32.35
CA VAL A 103 20.85 18.78 33.00
C VAL A 103 19.68 17.87 32.62
N ARG A 104 18.48 18.45 32.40
CA ARG A 104 17.28 17.70 32.02
C ARG A 104 17.23 17.35 30.53
N ALA A 105 17.85 18.16 29.66
CA ALA A 105 17.77 18.02 28.22
C ALA A 105 18.14 16.61 27.69
N PRO A 106 19.19 15.92 28.18
CA PRO A 106 19.49 14.56 27.73
C PRO A 106 18.38 13.54 28.05
N LEU A 107 17.67 13.70 29.18
CA LEU A 107 16.57 12.82 29.56
C LEU A 107 15.38 13.01 28.62
N ASP A 108 15.03 14.26 28.33
CA ASP A 108 13.94 14.60 27.42
C ASP A 108 14.25 14.15 25.98
N GLN A 109 15.50 14.34 25.52
CA GLN A 109 15.98 13.85 24.23
C GLN A 109 15.91 12.32 24.12
N ARG A 110 16.33 11.60 25.16
CA ARG A 110 16.23 10.13 25.20
C ARG A 110 14.76 9.69 25.16
N ALA A 111 13.90 10.29 25.96
CA ALA A 111 12.47 9.95 25.96
C ALA A 111 11.83 10.20 24.58
N GLN A 112 12.24 11.28 23.90
CA GLN A 112 11.78 11.54 22.53
C GLN A 112 12.32 10.49 21.54
N ALA A 113 13.60 10.16 21.60
CA ALA A 113 14.21 9.15 20.74
C ALA A 113 13.57 7.76 20.92
N GLU A 114 13.21 7.38 22.16
CA GLU A 114 12.50 6.14 22.46
C GLU A 114 11.07 6.15 21.89
N ARG A 115 10.33 7.26 22.01
CA ARG A 115 9.02 7.43 21.36
C ARG A 115 9.10 7.32 19.84
N ASP A 116 10.06 8.02 19.24
CA ASP A 116 10.25 7.99 17.79
C ASP A 116 10.68 6.59 17.30
N ALA A 117 11.51 5.90 18.07
CA ALA A 117 11.91 4.52 17.77
C ALA A 117 10.73 3.55 17.88
N ALA A 118 9.87 3.70 18.89
CA ALA A 118 8.65 2.90 19.03
C ALA A 118 7.69 3.15 17.86
N ALA A 119 7.42 4.42 17.51
CA ALA A 119 6.57 4.77 16.38
C ALA A 119 7.11 4.21 15.05
N ARG A 120 8.44 4.25 14.83
CA ARG A 120 9.05 3.62 13.64
C ARG A 120 8.85 2.11 13.61
N ARG A 121 9.02 1.42 14.74
CA ARG A 121 8.81 -0.04 14.82
C ARG A 121 7.35 -0.42 14.53
N GLU A 122 6.41 0.34 15.08
CA GLU A 122 4.98 0.14 14.84
C GLU A 122 4.62 0.36 13.36
N ALA A 123 5.10 1.45 12.75
CA ALA A 123 4.89 1.72 11.32
C ALA A 123 5.45 0.61 10.42
N VAL A 124 6.66 0.12 10.73
CA VAL A 124 7.27 -1.00 9.98
C VAL A 124 6.47 -2.30 10.17
N ALA A 125 6.02 -2.59 11.39
CA ALA A 125 5.21 -3.78 11.65
C ALA A 125 3.86 -3.73 10.93
N LEU A 126 3.19 -2.58 10.90
CA LEU A 126 1.95 -2.37 10.17
C LEU A 126 2.15 -2.55 8.65
N ALA A 127 3.18 -1.94 8.08
CA ALA A 127 3.48 -2.07 6.66
C ALA A 127 3.82 -3.52 6.27
N ALA A 128 4.57 -4.23 7.11
CA ALA A 128 4.88 -5.64 6.91
C ALA A 128 3.62 -6.52 6.99
N ALA A 129 2.73 -6.26 7.96
CA ALA A 129 1.47 -6.97 8.11
C ALA A 129 0.53 -6.74 6.92
N GLU A 130 0.45 -5.51 6.41
CA GLU A 130 -0.34 -5.17 5.22
C GLU A 130 0.20 -5.87 3.97
N THR A 131 1.52 -5.84 3.78
CA THR A 131 2.17 -6.54 2.65
C THR A 131 1.91 -8.04 2.70
N ALA A 132 2.10 -8.68 3.87
CA ALA A 132 1.83 -10.09 4.06
C ALA A 132 0.35 -10.45 3.80
N ARG A 133 -0.58 -9.57 4.20
CA ARG A 133 -2.01 -9.76 3.91
C ARG A 133 -2.30 -9.71 2.42
N LEU A 134 -1.77 -8.73 1.70
CA LEU A 134 -1.96 -8.59 0.24
C LEU A 134 -1.35 -9.77 -0.52
N GLU A 135 -0.18 -10.25 -0.10
CA GLU A 135 0.46 -11.43 -0.68
C GLU A 135 -0.38 -12.71 -0.46
N ALA A 136 -0.92 -12.88 0.75
CA ALA A 136 -1.81 -14.00 1.06
C ALA A 136 -3.10 -13.96 0.22
N GLU A 137 -3.72 -12.78 0.10
CA GLU A 137 -4.92 -12.59 -0.72
C GLU A 137 -4.66 -12.88 -2.20
N LEU A 138 -3.53 -12.41 -2.74
CA LEU A 138 -3.13 -12.70 -4.11
C LEU A 138 -2.84 -14.20 -4.33
N ALA A 139 -2.22 -14.86 -3.35
CA ALA A 139 -1.97 -16.31 -3.41
C ALA A 139 -3.29 -17.10 -3.42
N ASP A 140 -4.26 -16.71 -2.59
CA ASP A 140 -5.59 -17.32 -2.58
C ASP A 140 -6.35 -17.08 -3.89
N GLN A 141 -6.31 -15.87 -4.42
CA GLN A 141 -6.92 -15.57 -5.73
C GLN A 141 -6.31 -16.42 -6.85
N ARG A 142 -4.98 -16.58 -6.86
CA ARG A 142 -4.29 -17.45 -7.83
C ARG A 142 -4.69 -18.91 -7.68
N ARG A 143 -4.81 -19.41 -6.44
CA ARG A 143 -5.27 -20.78 -6.16
C ARG A 143 -6.69 -21.01 -6.67
N ILE A 144 -7.62 -20.11 -6.36
CA ILE A 144 -9.01 -20.19 -6.81
C ILE A 144 -9.10 -20.13 -8.34
N ALA A 145 -8.33 -19.23 -8.98
CA ALA A 145 -8.30 -19.12 -10.43
C ALA A 145 -7.74 -20.40 -11.09
N ALA A 146 -6.67 -20.98 -10.54
CA ALA A 146 -6.10 -22.22 -11.04
C ALA A 146 -7.06 -23.41 -10.89
N GLU A 147 -7.77 -23.49 -9.76
CA GLU A 147 -8.78 -24.53 -9.52
C GLU A 147 -9.95 -24.42 -10.51
N LYS A 148 -10.48 -23.21 -10.72
CA LYS A 148 -11.52 -22.96 -11.73
C LYS A 148 -11.06 -23.31 -13.14
N GLN A 149 -9.83 -22.95 -13.50
CA GLN A 149 -9.30 -23.28 -14.82
C GLN A 149 -9.17 -24.80 -14.99
N ALA A 150 -8.66 -25.50 -13.98
CA ALA A 150 -8.56 -26.96 -13.99
C ALA A 150 -9.93 -27.65 -14.05
N GLU A 151 -10.97 -27.07 -13.46
CA GLU A 151 -12.35 -27.55 -13.61
C GLU A 151 -12.86 -27.36 -15.04
N ILE A 152 -12.68 -26.16 -15.62
CA ILE A 152 -13.04 -25.86 -17.02
C ILE A 152 -12.32 -26.81 -17.98
N ASP A 153 -11.03 -27.03 -17.79
CA ASP A 153 -10.22 -27.90 -18.66
C ASP A 153 -10.67 -29.36 -18.57
N ARG A 154 -11.01 -29.84 -17.37
CA ARG A 154 -11.57 -31.19 -17.16
C ARG A 154 -12.95 -31.33 -17.81
N ALA A 155 -13.83 -30.35 -17.65
CA ALA A 155 -15.14 -30.36 -18.31
C ALA A 155 -14.99 -30.36 -19.84
N ALA A 156 -14.11 -29.51 -20.38
CA ALA A 156 -13.84 -29.46 -21.81
C ALA A 156 -13.22 -30.76 -22.34
N ALA A 157 -12.35 -31.42 -21.57
CA ALA A 157 -11.78 -32.72 -21.94
C ALA A 157 -12.85 -33.82 -21.95
N ALA A 158 -13.70 -33.87 -20.91
CA ALA A 158 -14.81 -34.83 -20.83
C ALA A 158 -15.82 -34.63 -21.98
N GLU A 159 -16.11 -33.38 -22.35
CA GLU A 159 -17.00 -33.09 -23.48
C GLU A 159 -16.39 -33.52 -24.82
N ARG A 160 -15.10 -33.25 -25.04
CA ARG A 160 -14.39 -33.73 -26.23
C ARG A 160 -14.41 -35.26 -26.33
N GLU A 161 -14.24 -35.95 -25.21
CA GLU A 161 -14.29 -37.41 -25.16
C GLU A 161 -15.70 -37.94 -25.47
N ARG A 162 -16.75 -37.32 -24.92
CA ARG A 162 -18.15 -37.66 -25.24
C ARG A 162 -18.45 -37.48 -26.72
N LEU A 163 -18.10 -36.33 -27.29
CA LEU A 163 -18.32 -36.05 -28.71
C LEU A 163 -17.55 -37.02 -29.61
N ALA A 164 -16.31 -37.36 -29.25
CA ALA A 164 -15.52 -38.35 -29.99
C ALA A 164 -16.13 -39.76 -29.90
N ALA A 165 -16.63 -40.16 -28.73
CA ALA A 165 -17.31 -41.44 -28.55
C ALA A 165 -18.63 -41.51 -29.32
N GLU A 166 -19.44 -40.45 -29.28
CA GLU A 166 -20.68 -40.35 -30.04
C GLU A 166 -20.41 -40.40 -31.56
N GLN A 167 -19.40 -39.67 -32.03
CA GLN A 167 -19.02 -39.72 -33.45
C GLN A 167 -18.55 -41.11 -33.85
N ALA A 168 -17.71 -41.77 -33.04
CA ALA A 168 -17.25 -43.12 -33.30
C ALA A 168 -18.40 -44.15 -33.32
N GLU A 169 -19.41 -43.97 -32.47
CA GLU A 169 -20.62 -44.81 -32.49
C GLU A 169 -21.44 -44.56 -33.77
N ARG A 170 -21.68 -43.30 -34.13
CA ARG A 170 -22.38 -42.93 -35.37
C ARG A 170 -21.66 -43.50 -36.60
N ASP A 171 -20.35 -43.38 -36.68
CA ASP A 171 -19.54 -43.92 -37.77
C ASP A 171 -19.63 -45.45 -37.85
N ARG A 172 -19.66 -46.14 -36.70
CA ARG A 172 -19.85 -47.61 -36.65
C ARG A 172 -21.24 -48.02 -37.12
N VAL A 173 -22.28 -47.33 -36.69
CA VAL A 173 -23.66 -47.60 -37.10
C VAL A 173 -23.80 -47.36 -38.60
N GLN A 174 -23.32 -46.22 -39.10
CA GLN A 174 -23.36 -45.91 -40.54
C GLN A 174 -22.59 -46.95 -41.36
N ALA A 175 -21.38 -47.33 -40.93
CA ALA A 175 -20.61 -48.36 -41.62
C ALA A 175 -21.32 -49.73 -41.62
N ALA A 176 -22.03 -50.07 -40.54
CA ALA A 176 -22.81 -51.31 -40.47
C ALA A 176 -24.06 -51.26 -41.38
N GLU A 177 -24.74 -50.11 -41.46
CA GLU A 177 -25.87 -49.90 -42.37
C GLU A 177 -25.42 -49.93 -43.83
N ASP A 178 -24.33 -49.24 -44.16
CA ASP A 178 -23.74 -49.24 -45.51
C ASP A 178 -23.34 -50.67 -45.92
N ALA A 179 -22.74 -51.44 -45.02
CA ALA A 179 -22.39 -52.85 -45.27
C ALA A 179 -23.64 -53.72 -45.50
N ARG A 180 -24.73 -53.49 -44.74
CA ARG A 180 -26.00 -54.19 -44.96
C ARG A 180 -26.61 -53.84 -46.31
N HIS A 181 -26.63 -52.56 -46.67
CA HIS A 181 -27.14 -52.10 -47.97
C HIS A 181 -26.31 -52.68 -49.13
N ALA A 182 -24.99 -52.71 -49.00
CA ALA A 182 -24.10 -53.33 -49.98
C ALA A 182 -24.39 -54.83 -50.14
N GLU A 183 -24.62 -55.55 -49.04
CA GLU A 183 -24.95 -56.98 -49.08
C GLU A 183 -26.33 -57.24 -49.72
N ILE A 184 -27.35 -56.47 -49.34
CA ILE A 184 -28.68 -56.56 -49.96
C ILE A 184 -28.57 -56.31 -51.47
N LYS A 185 -27.79 -55.30 -51.87
CA LYS A 185 -27.55 -55.01 -53.29
C LYS A 185 -26.85 -56.17 -53.99
N ARG A 186 -25.80 -56.75 -53.41
CA ARG A 186 -25.12 -57.94 -53.97
C ARG A 186 -26.08 -59.12 -54.16
N GLN A 187 -26.95 -59.38 -53.17
CA GLN A 187 -27.93 -60.45 -53.26
C GLN A 187 -29.00 -60.17 -54.33
N ALA A 188 -29.47 -58.92 -54.44
CA ALA A 188 -30.40 -58.51 -55.48
C ALA A 188 -29.77 -58.62 -56.88
N ASP A 189 -28.53 -58.14 -57.05
CA ASP A 189 -27.78 -58.22 -58.31
C ASP A 189 -27.51 -59.68 -58.70
N ALA A 190 -27.16 -60.54 -57.74
CA ALA A 190 -26.96 -61.97 -57.97
C ALA A 190 -28.26 -62.69 -58.37
N LYS A 191 -29.37 -62.43 -57.67
CA LYS A 191 -30.69 -62.98 -58.03
C LYS A 191 -31.14 -62.49 -59.40
N ALA A 192 -30.96 -61.21 -59.70
CA ALA A 192 -31.30 -60.66 -61.01
C ALA A 192 -30.45 -61.29 -62.13
N ALA A 193 -29.16 -61.57 -61.88
CA ALA A 193 -28.30 -62.29 -62.81
C ALA A 193 -28.74 -63.74 -63.02
N GLU A 194 -29.10 -64.46 -61.94
CA GLU A 194 -29.62 -65.83 -62.02
C GLU A 194 -30.97 -65.88 -62.77
N GLU A 195 -31.90 -65.00 -62.45
CA GLU A 195 -33.19 -64.89 -63.16
C GLU A 195 -33.00 -64.52 -64.64
N ALA A 196 -32.05 -63.63 -64.95
CA ALA A 196 -31.70 -63.31 -66.34
C ALA A 196 -31.10 -64.53 -67.06
N GLU A 197 -30.29 -65.35 -66.39
CA GLU A 197 -29.74 -66.57 -66.97
C GLU A 197 -30.81 -67.65 -67.17
N ILE A 198 -31.70 -67.86 -66.20
CA ILE A 198 -32.84 -68.77 -66.32
C ILE A 198 -33.70 -68.36 -67.51
N ARG A 199 -34.07 -67.09 -67.59
CA ARG A 199 -34.86 -66.54 -68.71
C ARG A 199 -34.16 -66.75 -70.05
N ARG A 200 -32.85 -66.47 -70.15
CA ARG A 200 -32.07 -66.75 -71.37
C ARG A 200 -32.10 -68.23 -71.74
N ARG A 201 -31.92 -69.12 -70.76
CA ARG A 201 -31.97 -70.58 -70.99
C ARG A 201 -33.37 -71.05 -71.40
N GLU A 202 -34.43 -70.48 -70.84
CA GLU A 202 -35.82 -70.78 -71.20
C GLU A 202 -36.16 -70.26 -72.59
N GLU A 203 -35.77 -69.02 -72.91
CA GLU A 203 -35.89 -68.43 -74.25
C GLU A 203 -35.13 -69.26 -75.28
N ASP A 204 -33.88 -69.66 -74.99
CA ASP A 204 -33.08 -70.55 -75.84
C ASP A 204 -33.76 -71.91 -76.02
N LYS A 205 -34.28 -72.52 -74.95
CA LYS A 205 -35.01 -73.79 -75.03
C LYS A 205 -36.27 -73.66 -75.87
N ALA A 206 -37.04 -72.58 -75.68
CA ALA A 206 -38.26 -72.31 -76.44
C ALA A 206 -37.94 -72.07 -77.93
N HIS A 207 -36.88 -71.32 -78.23
CA HIS A 207 -36.40 -71.11 -79.58
C HIS A 207 -36.00 -72.43 -80.24
N LYS A 208 -35.18 -73.24 -79.57
CA LYS A 208 -34.77 -74.58 -80.04
C LYS A 208 -35.96 -75.52 -80.24
N ALA A 209 -36.94 -75.51 -79.33
CA ALA A 209 -38.15 -76.31 -79.43
C ALA A 209 -39.01 -75.90 -80.64
N SER A 210 -39.16 -74.59 -80.88
CA SER A 210 -39.89 -74.05 -82.03
C SER A 210 -39.25 -74.47 -83.36
N ILE A 211 -37.92 -74.33 -83.48
CA ILE A 211 -37.17 -74.76 -84.67
C ILE A 211 -37.28 -76.27 -84.89
N ASN A 212 -37.14 -77.07 -83.83
CA ASN A 212 -37.28 -78.53 -83.92
C ASN A 212 -38.70 -78.96 -84.30
N ARG A 213 -39.72 -78.22 -83.84
CA ARG A 213 -41.11 -78.45 -84.22
C ARG A 213 -41.34 -78.13 -85.69
N ALA A 214 -40.81 -77.01 -86.18
CA ALA A 214 -40.87 -76.67 -87.60
C ALA A 214 -40.16 -77.72 -88.47
N ALA A 215 -39.02 -78.25 -88.03
CA ALA A 215 -38.34 -79.35 -88.71
C ALA A 215 -39.16 -80.65 -88.71
N LEU A 216 -39.79 -80.99 -87.57
CA LEU A 216 -40.71 -82.14 -87.46
C LEU A 216 -41.88 -82.00 -88.45
N ASP A 217 -42.53 -80.84 -88.47
CA ASP A 217 -43.67 -80.57 -89.34
C ASP A 217 -43.27 -80.68 -90.82
N ALA A 218 -42.05 -80.24 -91.19
CA ALA A 218 -41.49 -80.41 -92.53
C ALA A 218 -41.24 -81.89 -92.90
N PHE A 219 -40.75 -82.72 -91.96
CA PHE A 219 -40.59 -84.15 -92.20
C PHE A 219 -41.93 -84.87 -92.40
N VAL A 220 -42.95 -84.49 -91.62
CA VAL A 220 -44.32 -85.05 -91.75
C VAL A 220 -44.94 -84.64 -93.09
N ALA A 221 -44.80 -83.37 -93.49
CA ALA A 221 -45.24 -82.90 -94.81
C ALA A 221 -44.50 -83.60 -95.96
N GLY A 222 -43.25 -84.01 -95.75
CA GLY A 222 -42.45 -84.83 -96.65
C GLY A 222 -42.83 -86.32 -96.70
N GLY A 223 -43.85 -86.76 -95.96
CA GLY A 223 -44.39 -88.13 -96.00
C GLY A 223 -43.77 -89.11 -94.99
N VAL A 224 -42.99 -88.63 -94.01
CA VAL A 224 -42.44 -89.46 -92.93
C VAL A 224 -43.49 -89.62 -91.81
N PRO A 225 -43.79 -90.83 -91.32
CA PRO A 225 -44.66 -91.03 -90.16
C PRO A 225 -44.17 -90.27 -88.92
N GLU A 226 -45.09 -89.72 -88.12
CA GLU A 226 -44.78 -88.79 -87.02
C GLU A 226 -43.77 -89.36 -86.00
N ASP A 227 -43.90 -90.65 -85.64
CA ASP A 227 -43.00 -91.30 -84.69
C ASP A 227 -41.57 -91.42 -85.25
N CYS A 228 -41.43 -91.74 -86.53
CA CYS A 228 -40.14 -91.78 -87.22
C CYS A 228 -39.55 -90.37 -87.38
N ALA A 229 -40.38 -89.36 -87.65
CA ALA A 229 -39.95 -87.97 -87.78
C ALA A 229 -39.45 -87.40 -86.43
N LYS A 230 -40.11 -87.70 -85.31
CA LYS A 230 -39.64 -87.36 -83.95
C LYS A 230 -38.29 -87.99 -83.64
N GLN A 231 -38.11 -89.25 -84.01
CA GLN A 231 -36.86 -89.97 -83.81
C GLN A 231 -35.74 -89.37 -84.67
N ALA A 232 -36.00 -89.05 -85.94
CA ALA A 232 -35.05 -88.40 -86.84
C ALA A 232 -34.61 -87.01 -86.32
N VAL A 233 -35.56 -86.13 -85.95
CA VAL A 233 -35.26 -84.81 -85.39
C VAL A 233 -34.45 -84.93 -84.09
N THR A 234 -34.76 -85.90 -83.22
CA THR A 234 -34.02 -86.14 -81.98
C THR A 234 -32.58 -86.59 -82.25
N LEU A 235 -32.36 -87.48 -83.22
CA LEU A 235 -31.02 -87.96 -83.60
C LEU A 235 -30.18 -86.85 -84.22
N ILE A 236 -30.77 -85.99 -85.05
CA ILE A 236 -30.09 -84.83 -85.66
C ILE A 236 -29.77 -83.78 -84.59
N ALA A 237 -30.72 -83.45 -83.71
CA ALA A 237 -30.52 -82.47 -82.63
C ALA A 237 -29.43 -82.91 -81.63
N LYS A 238 -29.28 -84.22 -81.40
CA LYS A 238 -28.20 -84.81 -80.58
C LYS A 238 -26.87 -84.96 -81.32
N GLY A 239 -26.81 -84.65 -82.63
CA GLY A 239 -25.60 -84.81 -83.45
C GLY A 239 -25.22 -86.27 -83.73
N LEU A 240 -26.15 -87.21 -83.62
CA LEU A 240 -25.92 -88.64 -83.84
C LEU A 240 -25.99 -89.04 -85.33
N ILE A 241 -26.42 -88.13 -86.21
CA ILE A 241 -26.40 -88.32 -87.67
C ILE A 241 -25.24 -87.49 -88.26
N PRO A 242 -24.20 -88.11 -88.82
CA PRO A 242 -23.07 -87.40 -89.41
C PRO A 242 -23.50 -86.47 -90.56
N ASN A 243 -22.85 -85.30 -90.67
CA ASN A 243 -23.02 -84.31 -91.76
C ASN A 243 -24.40 -83.65 -91.89
N ILE A 244 -25.29 -83.79 -90.90
CA ILE A 244 -26.60 -83.12 -90.87
C ILE A 244 -26.75 -82.38 -89.53
N ARG A 245 -27.17 -81.11 -89.54
CA ARG A 245 -27.38 -80.28 -88.34
C ARG A 245 -28.63 -79.42 -88.45
N ILE A 246 -29.30 -79.19 -87.33
CA ILE A 246 -30.35 -78.17 -87.19
C ILE A 246 -29.65 -76.86 -86.85
N THR A 247 -30.01 -75.78 -87.55
CA THR A 247 -29.52 -74.44 -87.23
C THR A 247 -30.56 -73.79 -86.33
N TYR A 248 -30.14 -73.44 -85.11
CA TYR A 248 -30.94 -72.73 -84.11
C TYR A 248 -30.61 -71.26 -84.16
#